data_AF-A0A5B9DG79-F1
#
_entry.id   AF-A0A5B9DG79-F1
#
_cell.length_a   1.000
_cell.length_b   1.000
_cell.length_c   1.000
_cell.angle_alpha   90.00
_cell.angle_beta   90.00
_cell.angle_gamma   90.00
#
_symmetry.space_group_name_H-M   'P 1'
#
loop_
_entity.id
_entity.type
_entity.pdbx_description
1 polymer ?
#
loop_
_entity_poly.entity_id
_entity_poly.type
_entity_poly.pdbx_seq_one_letter_code
_entity_poly.pdbx_strand_id
1 'polypeptide(L)'
;MYSQMSIGECPECGDELYIFKTKSHKKVAKCMNDDCPKQLAYGVPKRGKIEVTGLKCPKNSLPVLAIIPNIRLTQGKYKQNTKGIYFWTNSPCFTCREQNSCEIRKEAQEDYE
;
A
#
# COMPACT_ATOMS: atom_id res chain seq x y z
N MET A 1 -9.31 -3.17 -19.32
CA MET A 1 -8.26 -2.18 -19.03
C MET A 1 -7.85 -2.34 -17.58
N TYR A 2 -6.62 -2.77 -17.33
CA TYR A 2 -6.07 -2.80 -15.97
C TYR A 2 -5.68 -1.35 -15.63
N SER A 3 -6.29 -0.75 -14.60
CA SER A 3 -5.78 0.51 -14.07
C SER A 3 -4.47 0.18 -13.34
N GLN A 4 -3.41 0.86 -13.74
CA GLN A 4 -2.07 0.76 -13.18
C GLN A 4 -1.78 2.05 -12.42
N MET A 5 -1.31 1.92 -11.19
CA MET A 5 -0.85 3.04 -10.36
C MET A 5 0.57 2.72 -9.93
N SER A 6 1.52 3.58 -10.29
CA SER A 6 2.90 3.48 -9.82
C SER A 6 2.94 3.75 -8.30
N ILE A 7 3.73 2.96 -7.58
CA ILE A 7 3.86 3.05 -6.11
C ILE A 7 5.30 3.23 -5.63
N GLY A 8 6.26 3.36 -6.55
CA GLY A 8 7.69 3.50 -6.23
C GLY A 8 8.53 2.37 -6.80
N GLU A 9 9.71 2.16 -6.25
CA GLU A 9 10.73 1.26 -6.80
C GLU A 9 10.73 -0.11 -6.12
N CYS A 10 11.10 -1.13 -6.89
CA CYS A 10 11.33 -2.48 -6.43
C CYS A 10 12.66 -2.55 -5.68
N PRO A 11 12.70 -3.02 -4.42
CA PRO A 11 13.95 -3.09 -3.65
C PRO A 11 14.96 -4.10 -4.18
N GLU A 12 14.55 -4.97 -5.12
CA GLU A 12 15.38 -6.06 -5.63
C GLU A 12 16.12 -5.70 -6.93
N CYS A 13 15.51 -4.89 -7.79
CA CYS A 13 16.08 -4.51 -9.10
C CYS A 13 16.08 -3.01 -9.37
N GLY A 14 15.43 -2.19 -8.53
CA GLY A 14 15.30 -0.75 -8.73
C GLY A 14 14.20 -0.33 -9.72
N ASP A 15 13.61 -1.26 -10.47
CA ASP A 15 12.54 -0.95 -11.42
C ASP A 15 11.22 -0.59 -10.75
N GLU A 16 10.28 -0.05 -11.53
CA GLU A 16 9.03 0.48 -11.02
C GLU A 16 8.04 -0.62 -10.57
N LEU A 17 7.41 -0.39 -9.41
CA LEU A 17 6.32 -1.17 -8.85
C LEU A 17 4.98 -0.53 -9.21
N TYR A 18 4.03 -1.37 -9.62
CA TYR A 18 2.68 -0.96 -9.95
C TYR A 18 1.63 -1.75 -9.18
N ILE A 19 0.52 -1.10 -8.83
CA ILE A 19 -0.71 -1.78 -8.40
C ILE A 19 -1.58 -2.09 -9.61
N PHE A 20 -1.91 -3.36 -9.76
CA PHE A 20 -2.81 -3.89 -10.77
C PHE A 20 -4.14 -4.26 -10.14
N LYS A 21 -5.24 -3.86 -10.77
CA LYS A 21 -6.59 -4.28 -10.40
C LYS A 21 -7.06 -5.44 -11.28
N THR A 22 -7.20 -6.62 -10.71
CA THR A 22 -7.64 -7.82 -11.44
C THR A 22 -9.14 -7.77 -11.79
N LYS A 23 -9.59 -8.65 -12.71
CA LYS A 23 -11.02 -8.83 -13.05
C LYS A 23 -11.88 -9.22 -11.84
N SER A 24 -11.32 -9.93 -10.85
CA SER A 24 -11.99 -10.27 -9.60
C SER A 24 -11.98 -9.13 -8.55
N HIS A 25 -11.61 -7.92 -8.98
CA HIS A 25 -11.44 -6.73 -8.16
C HIS A 25 -10.41 -6.91 -7.03
N LYS A 26 -9.49 -7.88 -7.13
CA LYS A 26 -8.32 -7.93 -6.24
C LYS A 26 -7.33 -6.87 -6.69
N LYS A 27 -6.52 -6.36 -5.76
CA LYS A 27 -5.42 -5.46 -6.05
C LYS A 27 -4.12 -6.15 -5.71
N VAL A 28 -3.14 -6.09 -6.61
CA VAL A 28 -1.83 -6.74 -6.45
C VAL A 28 -0.76 -5.74 -6.83
N ALA A 29 0.22 -5.52 -5.96
CA ALA A 29 1.43 -4.79 -6.31
C ALA A 29 2.42 -5.76 -6.97
N LYS A 30 2.95 -5.41 -8.15
CA LYS A 30 3.92 -6.23 -8.91
C LYS A 30 5.04 -5.35 -9.47
N CYS A 31 6.26 -5.89 -9.48
CA CYS A 31 7.38 -5.37 -10.27
C CYS A 31 7.08 -5.46 -11.77
N MET A 32 7.36 -4.38 -12.51
CA MET A 32 7.13 -4.33 -13.95
C MET A 32 8.21 -5.09 -14.74
N ASN A 33 9.43 -5.19 -14.20
CA ASN A 33 10.49 -5.98 -14.80
C ASN A 33 10.23 -7.49 -14.58
N ASP A 34 9.98 -8.22 -15.67
CA ASP A 34 9.77 -9.67 -15.66
C ASP A 34 11.07 -10.46 -15.45
N ASP A 35 12.24 -9.86 -15.72
CA ASP A 35 13.57 -10.41 -15.43
C ASP A 35 14.04 -10.13 -13.99
N CYS A 36 13.19 -9.49 -13.16
CA CYS A 36 13.50 -9.23 -11.77
C CYS A 36 13.74 -10.57 -11.00
N PRO A 37 14.87 -10.73 -10.28
CA PRO A 37 15.25 -12.01 -9.65
C PRO A 37 14.18 -12.61 -8.72
N LYS A 38 13.43 -11.77 -8.01
CA LYS A 38 12.39 -12.21 -7.07
C LYS A 38 10.97 -12.12 -7.64
N GLN A 39 10.79 -11.58 -8.84
CA GLN A 39 9.47 -11.35 -9.45
C GLN A 39 8.44 -10.83 -8.44
N LEU A 40 8.83 -9.78 -7.71
CA LEU A 40 8.14 -9.33 -6.51
C LEU A 40 6.65 -9.06 -6.81
N ALA A 41 5.77 -9.77 -6.10
CA ALA A 41 4.32 -9.61 -6.18
C ALA A 41 3.66 -9.83 -4.82
N TYR A 42 2.76 -8.94 -4.40
CA TYR A 42 2.02 -9.09 -3.14
C TYR A 42 0.63 -8.46 -3.19
N GLY A 43 -0.27 -8.97 -2.35
CA GLY A 43 -1.63 -8.47 -2.24
C GLY A 43 -1.69 -7.13 -1.52
N VAL A 44 -2.55 -6.23 -1.98
CA VAL A 44 -2.88 -4.98 -1.28
C VAL A 44 -4.38 -4.91 -0.97
N PRO A 45 -4.82 -4.08 -0.01
CA PRO A 45 -6.21 -4.05 0.42
C PRO A 45 -7.19 -3.77 -0.74
N LYS A 46 -8.17 -4.66 -0.87
CA LYS A 46 -9.21 -4.56 -1.92
C LYS A 46 -10.09 -3.32 -1.76
N ARG A 47 -10.41 -2.96 -0.51
CA ARG A 47 -11.28 -1.83 -0.14
C ARG A 47 -10.44 -0.65 0.30
N GLY A 48 -11.07 0.53 0.32
CA GLY A 48 -10.40 1.79 0.63
C GLY A 48 -9.69 2.42 -0.56
N LYS A 49 -9.38 3.70 -0.41
CA LYS A 49 -8.48 4.45 -1.30
C LYS A 49 -7.04 4.13 -0.89
N ILE A 50 -6.18 3.94 -1.88
CA ILE A 50 -4.74 3.74 -1.69
C ILE A 50 -4.05 5.02 -2.13
N GLU A 51 -3.14 5.51 -1.31
CA GLU A 51 -2.27 6.64 -1.60
C GLU A 51 -0.81 6.24 -1.38
N VAL A 52 0.07 6.82 -2.19
CA VAL A 52 1.51 6.55 -2.16
C VAL A 52 2.15 7.60 -1.28
N THR A 53 2.85 7.18 -0.22
CA THR A 53 3.48 8.10 0.74
C THR A 53 4.86 8.57 0.27
N GLY A 54 5.48 7.87 -0.69
CA GLY A 54 6.87 8.10 -1.10
C GLY A 54 7.92 7.52 -0.14
N LEU A 55 7.50 7.03 1.03
CA LEU A 55 8.39 6.46 2.05
C LEU A 55 8.69 4.99 1.78
N LYS A 56 9.84 4.50 2.28
CA LYS A 56 10.26 3.10 2.19
C LYS A 56 10.33 2.47 3.58
N CYS A 57 9.82 1.26 3.73
CA CYS A 57 9.84 0.55 5.00
C CYS A 57 11.26 0.06 5.32
N PRO A 58 11.79 0.30 6.53
CA PRO A 58 13.18 -0.03 6.86
C PRO A 58 13.47 -1.53 6.92
N LYS A 59 12.44 -2.39 7.03
CA LYS A 59 12.60 -3.85 7.16
C LYS A 59 12.67 -4.60 5.85
N ASN A 60 11.83 -4.19 4.90
CA ASN A 60 11.63 -4.92 3.65
C ASN A 60 11.92 -4.03 2.43
N SER A 61 12.29 -2.76 2.66
CA SER A 61 12.60 -1.77 1.64
C SER A 61 11.48 -1.51 0.63
N LEU A 62 10.25 -1.97 0.94
CA LEU A 62 9.08 -1.75 0.10
C LEU A 62 8.48 -0.36 0.34
N PRO A 63 7.83 0.23 -0.69
CA PRO A 63 7.06 1.45 -0.51
C PRO A 63 5.98 1.31 0.56
N VAL A 64 5.82 2.34 1.38
CA VAL A 64 4.76 2.44 2.37
C VAL A 64 3.54 3.08 1.71
N LEU A 65 2.41 2.38 1.80
CA LEU A 65 1.13 2.84 1.25
C LEU A 65 0.22 3.29 2.37
N ALA A 66 -0.45 4.42 2.21
CA ALA A 66 -1.54 4.85 3.08
C ALA A 66 -2.86 4.27 2.58
N ILE A 67 -3.62 3.64 3.47
CA ILE A 67 -4.91 3.04 3.16
C ILE A 67 -5.99 3.81 3.91
N ILE A 68 -6.85 4.49 3.16
CA ILE A 68 -8.00 5.22 3.69
C ILE A 68 -9.24 4.31 3.59
N PRO A 69 -9.70 3.71 4.70
CA PRO A 69 -10.81 2.78 4.67
C PRO A 69 -12.13 3.48 4.35
N ASN A 70 -13.10 2.71 3.86
CA ASN A 70 -14.46 3.18 3.67
C ASN A 70 -15.31 2.82 4.90
N ILE A 71 -16.03 3.79 5.48
CA ILE A 71 -17.08 3.54 6.45
C ILE A 71 -18.43 3.42 5.74
N ARG A 72 -19.23 2.44 6.16
CA ARG A 72 -20.60 2.28 5.67
C ARG A 72 -21.49 3.27 6.39
N LEU A 73 -22.20 4.08 5.62
CA LEU A 73 -23.25 4.96 6.10
C LEU A 73 -24.61 4.25 6.04
N THR A 74 -25.65 4.94 6.54
CA THR A 74 -27.04 4.52 6.35
C THR A 74 -27.37 4.44 4.85
N GLN A 75 -28.35 3.59 4.51
CA GLN A 75 -28.86 3.42 3.13
C GLN A 75 -27.81 2.92 2.11
N GLY A 76 -26.79 2.18 2.53
CA GLY A 76 -25.82 1.56 1.62
C GLY A 76 -24.82 2.53 0.98
N LYS A 77 -24.78 3.79 1.44
CA LYS A 77 -23.76 4.77 1.03
C LYS A 77 -22.45 4.49 1.76
N TYR A 78 -21.34 4.92 1.18
CA TYR A 78 -20.01 4.80 1.77
C TYR A 78 -19.32 6.16 1.78
N LYS A 79 -18.52 6.43 2.81
CA LYS A 79 -17.65 7.61 2.91
C LYS A 79 -16.24 7.15 3.26
N GLN A 80 -15.23 7.90 2.81
CA GLN A 80 -13.85 7.70 3.28
C GLN A 80 -13.75 8.06 4.77
N ASN A 81 -13.11 7.18 5.54
CA ASN A 81 -12.83 7.38 6.95
C ASN A 81 -11.37 7.81 7.12
N THR A 82 -11.13 9.11 7.09
CA THR A 82 -9.80 9.71 7.29
C THR A 82 -9.23 9.47 8.68
N LYS A 83 -10.07 9.18 9.69
CA LYS A 83 -9.61 8.81 11.04
C LYS A 83 -9.16 7.36 11.17
N GLY A 84 -9.44 6.52 10.18
CA GLY A 84 -9.12 5.08 10.20
C GLY A 84 -7.93 4.72 9.34
N ILE A 85 -7.09 5.69 8.96
CA ILE A 85 -5.97 5.45 8.05
C ILE A 85 -4.98 4.48 8.68
N TYR A 86 -4.46 3.58 7.86
CA TYR A 86 -3.41 2.66 8.26
C TYR A 86 -2.43 2.43 7.12
N PHE A 87 -1.24 1.98 7.47
CA PHE A 87 -0.14 1.81 6.53
C PHE A 87 0.03 0.36 6.09
N TRP A 88 0.50 0.16 4.87
CA TRP A 88 0.63 -1.14 4.23
C TRP A 88 1.92 -1.23 3.41
N THR A 89 2.58 -2.40 3.48
CA THR A 89 3.72 -2.76 2.61
C THR A 89 3.40 -4.10 1.92
N ASN A 90 4.15 -5.18 2.15
CA ASN A 90 3.67 -6.54 1.83
C ASN A 90 2.66 -7.07 2.86
N SER A 91 2.51 -6.37 3.99
CA SER A 91 1.61 -6.68 5.09
C SER A 91 1.19 -5.38 5.79
N PRO A 92 0.09 -5.37 6.56
CA PRO A 92 -0.30 -4.19 7.32
C PRO A 92 0.76 -3.82 8.35
N CYS A 93 1.14 -2.54 8.43
CA CYS A 93 2.19 -2.10 9.35
C CYS A 93 1.83 -2.37 10.82
N PHE A 94 0.53 -2.38 11.18
CA PHE A 94 0.09 -2.67 12.55
C PHE A 94 0.32 -4.11 13.00
N THR A 95 0.63 -5.04 12.09
CA THR A 95 1.06 -6.40 12.45
C THR A 95 2.56 -6.51 12.67
N CYS A 96 3.34 -5.45 12.42
CA CYS A 96 4.77 -5.43 12.68
C CYS A 96 5.04 -5.30 14.18
N ARG A 97 5.92 -6.15 14.72
CA ARG A 97 6.33 -6.10 16.15
C ARG A 97 6.91 -4.75 16.58
N GLU A 98 7.56 -4.03 15.67
CA GLU A 98 8.23 -2.75 15.93
C GLU A 98 7.39 -1.55 15.49
N GLN A 99 6.08 -1.72 15.27
CA GLN A 99 5.22 -0.64 14.77
C GLN A 99 5.20 0.63 15.64
N ASN A 100 5.40 0.49 16.95
CA ASN A 100 5.31 1.60 17.91
C ASN A 100 6.58 2.47 17.91
N SER A 101 7.73 1.88 17.56
CA SER A 101 9.02 2.55 17.46
C SER A 101 9.40 2.93 16.02
N CYS A 102 8.66 2.46 15.01
CA CYS A 102 8.95 2.74 13.60
C CYS A 102 8.80 4.23 13.26
N GLU A 103 9.90 4.91 12.97
CA GLU A 103 9.95 6.33 12.59
C GLU A 103 9.21 6.58 11.28
N ILE A 104 9.46 5.77 10.24
CA ILE A 104 8.77 5.88 8.94
C ILE A 104 7.24 5.81 9.08
N ARG A 105 6.74 5.00 10.02
CA ARG A 105 5.30 4.94 10.26
C ARG A 105 4.77 6.21 10.92
N LYS A 106 5.55 6.83 11.81
CA LYS A 106 5.19 8.09 12.48
C LYS A 106 5.21 9.23 11.49
N GLU A 107 6.27 9.35 10.69
CA GLU A 107 6.38 10.31 9.60
C GLU A 107 5.21 10.18 8.62
N ALA A 108 4.90 8.96 8.17
CA ALA A 108 3.75 8.72 7.31
C ALA A 108 2.39 9.10 7.96
N GLN A 109 2.30 9.11 9.29
CA GLN A 109 1.08 9.44 10.03
C GLN A 109 0.88 10.96 10.13
N GLU A 110 1.95 11.73 10.22
CA GLU A 110 1.92 13.19 10.33
C GLU A 110 1.25 13.85 9.10
N ASP A 111 1.40 13.27 7.90
CA ASP A 111 0.75 13.75 6.66
C ASP A 111 -0.79 13.67 6.68
N TYR A 112 -1.37 12.94 7.65
CA TYR A 112 -2.79 12.63 7.71
C TYR A 112 -3.49 13.04 9.02
N GLU A 113 -2.77 13.66 9.95
CA GLU A 113 -3.31 14.26 11.18
C GLU A 113 -3.79 15.70 10.97
#